data_AF-A0A0F9D877-F1
#
_entry.id   AF-A0A0F9D877-F1
#
_cell.length_a   1.000
_cell.length_b   1.000
_cell.length_c   1.000
_cell.angle_alpha   90.00
_cell.angle_beta   90.00
_cell.angle_gamma   90.00
#
_symmetry.space_group_name_H-M   'P 1'
#
loop_
_entity.id
_entity.type
_entity.pdbx_description
1 polymer ?
#
loop_
_entity_poly.entity_id
_entity_poly.type
_entity_poly.pdbx_seq_one_letter_code
_entity_poly.pdbx_strand_id
1 'polypeptide(L)'
;AMKLVLYLVGGSALIFIGIFATFVEAGQGTFDLPVLGAVTYDENFQKAVFPLFALGFGILAGLWPFHTWSPDGHVAAPTAVSMLHAGVLMKLGAFGILRVAITLFPEGAEFWAPVLMTLGVTGALYGAISAMAQRDLKYMVGYSSVSHMGFVLMGLATLTTIGVNGAVLQMFAHGVMTALMFAMVGAVYDQAHVRDMTVFGGLVQKTPRLAGFLAIAGLSSLGLPGLAGFVAEFHIFVGTFQSYPWAGVLGILAAAITATYILRMLAMAFFGPFNERWAHLREMRLGEQFGGALLIFFIAFMGIWPAPFIDRISDTVQVILRVT
;
A
#
# COMPACT_ATOMS: atom_id res chain seq x y z
N ALA A 1 -16.45 -12.01 -3.31
CA ALA A 1 -16.79 -12.04 -1.87
C ALA A 1 -16.16 -13.23 -1.15
N MET A 2 -16.49 -14.49 -1.50
CA MET A 2 -15.97 -15.68 -0.79
C MET A 2 -14.44 -15.76 -0.70
N LYS A 3 -13.72 -15.53 -1.81
CA LYS A 3 -12.24 -15.51 -1.83
C LYS A 3 -11.67 -14.51 -0.81
N LEU A 4 -12.23 -13.31 -0.74
CA LEU A 4 -11.82 -12.27 0.20
C LEU A 4 -12.01 -12.73 1.65
N VAL A 5 -13.18 -13.31 1.96
CA VAL A 5 -13.49 -13.82 3.30
C VAL A 5 -12.51 -14.92 3.71
N LEU A 6 -12.26 -15.90 2.84
CA LEU A 6 -11.37 -17.03 3.17
C LEU A 6 -9.94 -16.59 3.47
N TYR A 7 -9.38 -15.68 2.66
CA TYR A 7 -8.03 -15.16 2.88
C TYR A 7 -7.95 -14.37 4.19
N LEU A 8 -8.90 -13.45 4.42
CA LEU A 8 -8.86 -12.60 5.60
C LEU A 8 -9.17 -13.36 6.89
N VAL A 9 -10.11 -14.31 6.87
CA VAL A 9 -10.39 -15.18 8.01
C VAL A 9 -9.21 -16.11 8.30
N GLY A 10 -8.57 -16.65 7.26
CA GLY A 10 -7.35 -17.45 7.42
C GLY A 10 -6.22 -16.66 8.07
N GLY A 11 -5.97 -15.42 7.63
CA GLY A 11 -4.99 -14.53 8.24
C GLY A 11 -5.35 -14.19 9.70
N SER A 12 -6.62 -13.89 9.97
CA SER A 12 -7.12 -13.63 11.34
C SER A 12 -6.96 -14.84 12.26
N ALA A 13 -7.13 -16.07 11.77
CA ALA A 13 -6.92 -17.27 12.57
C ALA A 13 -5.46 -17.40 13.04
N LEU A 14 -4.48 -17.06 12.19
CA LEU A 14 -3.07 -17.03 12.58
C LEU A 14 -2.79 -15.99 13.66
N ILE A 15 -3.33 -14.78 13.51
CA ILE A 15 -3.23 -13.72 14.52
C ILE A 15 -3.85 -14.18 15.83
N PHE A 16 -5.02 -14.83 15.77
CA PHE A 16 -5.72 -15.33 16.95
C PHE A 16 -4.89 -16.35 17.72
N ILE A 17 -4.25 -17.31 17.03
CA ILE A 17 -3.34 -18.27 17.65
C ILE A 17 -2.17 -17.53 18.32
N GLY A 18 -1.58 -16.54 17.64
CA GLY A 18 -0.50 -15.71 18.18
C GLY A 18 -0.93 -14.96 19.46
N ILE A 19 -2.13 -14.39 19.49
CA ILE A 19 -2.68 -13.68 20.66
C ILE A 19 -2.75 -14.60 21.87
N PHE A 20 -3.29 -15.82 21.73
CA PHE A 20 -3.38 -16.77 22.84
C PHE A 20 -2.03 -17.32 23.28
N ALA A 21 -1.13 -17.62 22.33
CA ALA A 21 0.23 -18.02 22.67
C ALA A 21 0.93 -16.93 23.50
N THR A 22 0.82 -15.67 23.09
CA THR A 22 1.38 -14.51 23.80
C THR A 22 0.78 -14.35 25.19
N PHE A 23 -0.55 -14.49 25.31
CA PHE A 23 -1.26 -14.38 26.59
C PHE A 23 -0.80 -15.43 27.60
N VAL A 24 -0.66 -16.68 27.15
CA VAL A 24 -0.22 -17.80 28.00
C VAL A 24 1.23 -17.61 28.41
N GLU A 25 2.12 -17.30 27.46
CA GLU A 25 3.55 -17.12 27.72
C GLU A 25 3.83 -15.94 28.65
N ALA A 26 3.10 -14.83 28.47
CA ALA A 26 3.29 -13.64 29.29
C ALA A 26 2.92 -13.86 30.76
N GLY A 27 1.95 -14.75 31.04
CA GLY A 27 1.47 -15.04 32.40
C GLY A 27 0.82 -13.86 33.14
N GLN A 28 0.58 -12.73 32.47
CA GLN A 28 0.07 -11.48 33.09
C GLN A 28 -1.46 -11.46 33.27
N GLY A 29 -2.19 -12.39 32.66
CA GLY A 29 -3.66 -12.43 32.73
C GLY A 29 -4.35 -11.25 32.02
N THR A 30 -3.69 -10.60 31.05
CA THR A 30 -4.22 -9.45 30.31
C THR A 30 -3.93 -9.54 28.81
N PHE A 31 -4.75 -8.87 28.00
CA PHE A 31 -4.53 -8.63 26.58
C PHE A 31 -4.09 -7.18 26.28
N ASP A 32 -3.70 -6.43 27.32
CA ASP A 32 -3.21 -5.06 27.19
C ASP A 32 -1.82 -5.03 26.55
N LEU A 33 -1.72 -4.41 25.36
CA LEU A 33 -0.51 -4.41 24.55
C LEU A 33 0.69 -3.72 25.24
N PRO A 34 0.56 -2.51 25.85
CA PRO A 34 1.60 -1.94 26.69
C PRO A 34 2.13 -2.88 27.80
N VAL A 35 1.25 -3.62 28.47
CA VAL A 35 1.66 -4.56 29.53
C VAL A 35 2.41 -5.74 28.93
N LEU A 36 1.89 -6.33 27.84
CA LEU A 36 2.53 -7.45 27.15
C LEU A 36 3.88 -7.06 26.54
N GLY A 37 4.00 -5.85 25.98
CA GLY A 37 5.25 -5.35 25.41
C GLY A 37 6.34 -5.01 26.42
N ALA A 38 6.02 -5.01 27.72
CA ALA A 38 7.02 -4.87 28.79
C ALA A 38 7.56 -6.21 29.29
N VAL A 39 6.99 -7.34 28.82
CA VAL A 39 7.43 -8.69 29.19
C VAL A 39 8.66 -9.08 28.36
N THR A 40 9.65 -9.70 28.99
CA THR A 40 10.78 -10.31 28.31
C THR A 40 10.44 -11.74 27.92
N TYR A 41 10.25 -12.00 26.62
CA TYR A 41 9.96 -13.33 26.08
C TYR A 41 11.25 -14.06 25.70
N ASP A 42 11.26 -15.39 25.84
CA ASP A 42 12.36 -16.24 25.34
C ASP A 42 12.53 -16.06 23.82
N GLU A 43 13.78 -15.98 23.37
CA GLU A 43 14.11 -15.74 21.96
C GLU A 43 13.50 -16.79 21.01
N ASN A 44 13.44 -18.07 21.42
CA ASN A 44 12.87 -19.12 20.58
C ASN A 44 11.35 -18.99 20.48
N PHE A 45 10.70 -18.55 21.56
CA PHE A 45 9.28 -18.24 21.55
C PHE A 45 8.98 -17.10 20.55
N GLN A 46 9.77 -16.02 20.61
CA GLN A 46 9.62 -14.90 19.68
C GLN A 46 9.77 -15.34 18.22
N LYS A 47 10.82 -16.11 17.91
CA LYS A 47 11.05 -16.66 16.56
C LYS A 47 9.91 -17.56 16.09
N ALA A 48 9.26 -18.31 16.99
CA ALA A 48 8.14 -19.18 16.65
C ALA A 48 6.82 -18.41 16.45
N VAL A 49 6.56 -17.38 17.26
CA VAL A 49 5.28 -16.67 17.29
C VAL A 49 5.24 -15.46 16.34
N PHE A 50 6.35 -14.78 16.11
CA PHE A 50 6.42 -13.63 15.20
C PHE A 50 5.83 -13.93 13.81
N PRO A 51 6.13 -15.06 13.14
CA PRO A 51 5.54 -15.40 11.84
C PRO A 51 4.02 -15.50 11.86
N LEU A 52 3.39 -15.89 12.96
CA LEU A 52 1.93 -16.00 13.05
C LEU A 52 1.28 -14.61 12.88
N PHE A 53 1.82 -13.62 13.58
CA PHE A 53 1.38 -12.24 13.45
C PHE A 53 1.81 -11.63 12.11
N ALA A 54 3.08 -11.77 11.73
CA ALA A 54 3.61 -11.18 10.52
C ALA A 54 2.91 -11.71 9.25
N LEU A 55 2.64 -13.02 9.18
CA LEU A 55 1.91 -13.63 8.08
C LEU A 55 0.42 -13.27 8.13
N GLY A 56 -0.23 -13.37 9.28
CA GLY A 56 -1.65 -13.08 9.41
C GLY A 56 -2.00 -11.63 9.05
N PHE A 57 -1.25 -10.67 9.60
CA PHE A 57 -1.36 -9.26 9.23
C PHE A 57 -0.86 -9.00 7.80
N GLY A 58 0.18 -9.71 7.36
CA GLY A 58 0.70 -9.65 5.99
C GLY A 58 -0.36 -10.04 4.96
N ILE A 59 -1.14 -11.10 5.19
CA ILE A 59 -2.24 -11.49 4.30
C ILE A 59 -3.23 -10.33 4.14
N LEU A 60 -3.59 -9.64 5.24
CA LEU A 60 -4.43 -8.44 5.20
C LEU A 60 -3.75 -7.26 4.50
N ALA A 61 -2.43 -7.14 4.60
CA ALA A 61 -1.63 -6.13 3.89
C ALA A 61 -1.46 -6.43 2.39
N GLY A 62 -1.93 -7.57 1.89
CA GLY A 62 -1.71 -7.99 0.51
C GLY A 62 -0.29 -8.55 0.27
N LEU A 63 0.29 -9.22 1.27
CA LEU A 63 1.58 -9.90 1.19
C LEU A 63 1.59 -10.95 0.06
N TRP A 64 2.66 -11.00 -0.72
CA TRP A 64 2.89 -12.08 -1.68
C TRP A 64 3.29 -13.39 -0.96
N PRO A 65 2.79 -14.57 -1.37
CA PRO A 65 1.93 -14.87 -2.51
C PRO A 65 0.41 -14.78 -2.21
N PHE A 66 0.03 -14.35 -1.00
CA PHE A 66 -1.35 -14.32 -0.53
C PHE A 66 -2.13 -13.06 -0.96
N HIS A 67 -1.68 -12.31 -1.95
CA HIS A 67 -2.22 -11.00 -2.33
C HIS A 67 -3.46 -11.05 -3.23
N THR A 68 -3.74 -12.21 -3.84
CA THR A 68 -4.69 -12.31 -4.97
C THR A 68 -6.16 -11.98 -4.61
N TRP A 69 -6.50 -11.91 -3.33
CA TRP A 69 -7.82 -11.46 -2.88
C TRP A 69 -8.02 -9.95 -3.08
N SER A 70 -6.95 -9.14 -3.05
CA SER A 70 -7.04 -7.69 -3.12
C SER A 70 -7.44 -7.19 -4.53
N PRO A 71 -6.74 -7.56 -5.63
CA PRO A 71 -7.14 -7.14 -6.98
C PRO A 71 -8.56 -7.59 -7.34
N ASP A 72 -8.90 -8.85 -7.08
CA ASP A 72 -10.26 -9.38 -7.31
C ASP A 72 -11.31 -8.63 -6.46
N GLY A 73 -10.94 -8.30 -5.22
CA GLY A 73 -11.77 -7.52 -4.30
C GLY A 73 -12.09 -6.14 -4.84
N HIS A 74 -11.10 -5.39 -5.34
CA HIS A 74 -11.31 -4.07 -5.93
C HIS A 74 -12.18 -4.10 -7.18
N VAL A 75 -11.98 -5.10 -8.03
CA VAL A 75 -12.70 -5.21 -9.30
C VAL A 75 -14.18 -5.54 -9.08
N ALA A 76 -14.47 -6.35 -8.06
CA ALA A 76 -15.84 -6.70 -7.68
C ALA A 76 -16.54 -5.61 -6.84
N ALA A 77 -15.77 -4.75 -6.17
CA ALA A 77 -16.31 -3.78 -5.23
C ALA A 77 -16.84 -2.51 -5.93
N PRO A 78 -17.90 -1.88 -5.38
CA PRO A 78 -18.26 -0.50 -5.69
C PRO A 78 -17.07 0.46 -5.49
N THR A 79 -17.10 1.61 -6.17
CA THR A 79 -16.02 2.60 -6.14
C THR A 79 -15.69 3.04 -4.71
N ALA A 80 -16.69 3.45 -3.92
CA ALA A 80 -16.48 3.87 -2.53
C ALA A 80 -15.85 2.77 -1.66
N VAL A 81 -16.26 1.51 -1.85
CA VAL A 81 -15.69 0.37 -1.13
C VAL A 81 -14.25 0.12 -1.58
N SER A 82 -13.94 0.27 -2.87
CA SER A 82 -12.57 0.17 -3.38
C SER A 82 -11.67 1.25 -2.80
N MET A 83 -12.18 2.48 -2.65
CA MET A 83 -11.47 3.59 -2.02
C MET A 83 -11.15 3.30 -0.54
N LEU A 84 -12.11 2.80 0.24
CA LEU A 84 -11.88 2.45 1.65
C LEU A 84 -10.97 1.24 1.80
N HIS A 85 -11.18 0.22 0.96
CA HIS A 85 -10.36 -0.99 0.97
C HIS A 85 -8.90 -0.67 0.66
N ALA A 86 -8.65 0.03 -0.44
CA ALA A 86 -7.29 0.41 -0.82
C ALA A 86 -6.75 1.42 0.18
N GLY A 87 -7.52 2.45 0.51
CA GLY A 87 -7.11 3.57 1.36
C GLY A 87 -6.75 3.20 2.79
N VAL A 88 -7.49 2.27 3.40
CA VAL A 88 -7.43 2.00 4.85
C VAL A 88 -7.19 0.53 5.16
N LEU A 89 -7.98 -0.38 4.61
CA LEU A 89 -8.00 -1.77 5.09
C LEU A 89 -6.64 -2.47 4.95
N MET A 90 -5.94 -2.31 3.82
CA MET A 90 -4.61 -2.90 3.64
C MET A 90 -3.55 -2.31 4.60
N LYS A 91 -3.75 -1.07 5.06
CA LYS A 91 -2.82 -0.41 6.00
C LYS A 91 -2.93 -0.99 7.39
N LEU A 92 -4.11 -1.49 7.79
CA LEU A 92 -4.28 -2.18 9.07
C LEU A 92 -3.39 -3.43 9.17
N GLY A 93 -3.13 -4.12 8.05
CA GLY A 93 -2.19 -5.23 8.01
C GLY A 93 -0.76 -4.78 8.35
N ALA A 94 -0.19 -3.87 7.55
CA ALA A 94 1.17 -3.39 7.81
C ALA A 94 1.31 -2.68 9.18
N PHE A 95 0.28 -1.94 9.61
CA PHE A 95 0.22 -1.38 10.96
C PHE A 95 0.20 -2.46 12.04
N GLY A 96 -0.50 -3.58 11.85
CA GLY A 96 -0.49 -4.71 12.77
C GLY A 96 0.90 -5.36 12.88
N ILE A 97 1.61 -5.50 11.76
CA ILE A 97 3.01 -5.97 11.76
C ILE A 97 3.87 -5.02 12.61
N LEU A 98 3.81 -3.72 12.35
CA LEU A 98 4.60 -2.73 13.08
C LEU A 98 4.22 -2.66 14.56
N ARG A 99 2.92 -2.52 14.86
CA ARG A 99 2.44 -2.18 16.19
C ARG A 99 2.36 -3.39 17.11
N VAL A 100 2.07 -4.58 16.59
CA VAL A 100 1.92 -5.79 17.38
C VAL A 100 3.13 -6.69 17.21
N ALA A 101 3.44 -7.13 15.99
CA ALA A 101 4.48 -8.15 15.78
C ALA A 101 5.88 -7.64 16.15
N ILE A 102 6.31 -6.50 15.60
CA ILE A 102 7.64 -5.92 15.87
C ILE A 102 7.74 -5.45 17.32
N THR A 103 6.71 -4.79 17.87
CA THR A 103 6.73 -4.29 19.25
C THR A 103 6.82 -5.43 20.29
N LEU A 104 6.12 -6.54 20.08
CA LEU A 104 6.08 -7.64 21.06
C LEU A 104 7.26 -8.60 20.92
N PHE A 105 7.80 -8.75 19.70
CA PHE A 105 8.81 -9.76 19.39
C PHE A 105 9.99 -9.18 18.61
N PRO A 106 10.79 -8.28 19.21
CA PRO A 106 11.89 -7.60 18.54
C PRO A 106 12.95 -8.58 18.00
N GLU A 107 13.40 -9.55 18.79
CA GLU A 107 14.38 -10.56 18.36
C GLU A 107 13.79 -11.49 17.28
N GLY A 108 12.49 -11.78 17.37
CA GLY A 108 11.76 -12.48 16.32
C GLY A 108 11.72 -11.68 15.00
N ALA A 109 11.51 -10.36 15.09
CA ALA A 109 11.48 -9.45 13.96
C ALA A 109 12.84 -9.38 13.26
N GLU A 110 13.93 -9.26 14.02
CA GLU A 110 15.29 -9.27 13.46
C GLU A 110 15.61 -10.58 12.74
N PHE A 111 15.28 -11.71 13.35
CA PHE A 111 15.51 -13.03 12.74
C PHE A 111 14.75 -13.21 11.43
N TRP A 112 13.49 -12.78 11.37
CA TRP A 112 12.63 -12.92 10.18
C TRP A 112 12.70 -11.75 9.19
N ALA A 113 13.43 -10.67 9.51
CA ALA A 113 13.58 -9.49 8.66
C ALA A 113 14.05 -9.83 7.23
N PRO A 114 15.04 -10.72 6.99
CA PRO A 114 15.44 -11.09 5.63
C PRO A 114 14.31 -11.76 4.83
N VAL A 115 13.44 -12.52 5.49
CA VAL A 115 12.29 -13.16 4.86
C VAL A 115 11.22 -12.13 4.53
N LEU A 116 10.90 -11.23 5.47
CA LEU A 116 9.97 -10.12 5.20
C LEU A 116 10.46 -9.22 4.08
N MET A 117 11.77 -8.92 4.02
CA MET A 117 12.39 -8.17 2.93
C MET A 117 12.21 -8.89 1.60
N THR A 118 12.49 -10.19 1.55
CA THR A 118 12.34 -11.02 0.34
C THR A 118 10.89 -11.07 -0.15
N LEU A 119 9.94 -11.23 0.77
CA LEU A 119 8.51 -11.21 0.42
C LEU A 119 8.05 -9.82 -0.03
N GLY A 120 8.55 -8.75 0.60
CA GLY A 120 8.26 -7.37 0.25
C GLY A 120 8.74 -7.02 -1.15
N VAL A 121 10.01 -7.28 -1.47
CA VAL A 121 10.57 -6.99 -2.79
C VAL A 121 9.97 -7.87 -3.90
N THR A 122 9.64 -9.13 -3.58
CA THR A 122 8.91 -10.00 -4.52
C THR A 122 7.51 -9.46 -4.77
N GLY A 123 6.80 -8.99 -3.72
CA GLY A 123 5.50 -8.34 -3.84
C GLY A 123 5.56 -7.05 -4.68
N ALA A 124 6.60 -6.23 -4.47
CA ALA A 124 6.83 -5.02 -5.23
C ALA A 124 6.99 -5.30 -6.74
N LEU A 125 7.90 -6.22 -7.10
CA LEU A 125 8.15 -6.60 -8.48
C LEU A 125 6.96 -7.32 -9.12
N TYR A 126 6.44 -8.35 -8.45
CA TYR A 126 5.33 -9.16 -8.98
C TYR A 126 4.08 -8.30 -9.17
N GLY A 127 3.76 -7.43 -8.21
CA GLY A 127 2.66 -6.48 -8.31
C GLY A 127 2.84 -5.54 -9.49
N ALA A 128 4.04 -4.97 -9.66
CA ALA A 128 4.32 -4.02 -10.75
C ALA A 128 4.23 -4.69 -12.14
N ILE A 129 4.82 -5.88 -12.30
CA ILE A 129 4.75 -6.66 -13.54
C ILE A 129 3.30 -7.04 -13.84
N SER A 130 2.56 -7.48 -12.82
CA SER A 130 1.14 -7.85 -12.97
C SER A 130 0.30 -6.65 -13.38
N ALA A 131 0.51 -5.48 -12.76
CA ALA A 131 -0.16 -4.23 -13.12
C ALA A 131 0.15 -3.82 -14.56
N MET A 132 1.41 -3.94 -14.99
CA MET A 132 1.83 -3.70 -16.36
C MET A 132 1.15 -4.67 -17.36
N ALA A 133 0.81 -5.89 -16.98
CA ALA A 133 0.07 -6.80 -17.86
C ALA A 133 -1.43 -6.44 -17.99
N GLN A 134 -1.99 -5.66 -17.06
CA GLN A 134 -3.43 -5.39 -17.03
C GLN A 134 -3.88 -4.42 -18.12
N ARG A 135 -5.07 -4.69 -18.67
CA ARG A 135 -5.84 -3.76 -19.53
C ARG A 135 -7.02 -3.14 -18.79
N ASP A 136 -7.56 -3.82 -17.79
CA ASP A 136 -8.64 -3.29 -16.96
C ASP A 136 -8.09 -2.29 -15.95
N LEU A 137 -8.65 -1.07 -15.92
CA LEU A 137 -8.22 0.01 -15.06
C LEU A 137 -8.27 -0.35 -13.57
N LYS A 138 -9.32 -1.05 -13.09
CA LYS A 138 -9.42 -1.43 -11.68
C LYS A 138 -8.42 -2.52 -11.32
N TYR A 139 -8.19 -3.50 -12.20
CA TYR A 139 -7.15 -4.51 -11.98
C TYR A 139 -5.76 -3.87 -11.95
N MET A 140 -5.46 -2.94 -12.85
CA MET A 140 -4.18 -2.22 -12.86
C MET A 140 -3.94 -1.50 -11.52
N VAL A 141 -4.93 -0.74 -11.03
CA VAL A 141 -4.83 -0.05 -9.73
C VAL A 141 -4.72 -1.05 -8.57
N GLY A 142 -5.47 -2.17 -8.62
CA GLY A 142 -5.39 -3.22 -7.59
C GLY A 142 -4.00 -3.86 -7.48
N TYR A 143 -3.38 -4.22 -8.61
CA TYR A 143 -2.01 -4.74 -8.61
C TYR A 143 -0.96 -3.67 -8.29
N SER A 144 -1.20 -2.42 -8.66
CA SER A 144 -0.38 -1.30 -8.21
C SER A 144 -0.35 -1.22 -6.68
N SER A 145 -1.49 -1.43 -6.00
CA SER A 145 -1.53 -1.49 -4.54
C SER A 145 -0.70 -2.62 -3.93
N VAL A 146 -0.72 -3.81 -4.54
CA VAL A 146 0.14 -4.92 -4.11
C VAL A 146 1.61 -4.52 -4.21
N SER A 147 2.01 -3.82 -5.29
CA SER A 147 3.37 -3.36 -5.47
C SER A 147 3.80 -2.36 -4.39
N HIS A 148 2.99 -1.33 -4.12
CA HIS A 148 3.31 -0.31 -3.12
C HIS A 148 3.32 -0.87 -1.69
N MET A 149 2.44 -1.84 -1.38
CA MET A 149 2.49 -2.56 -0.10
C MET A 149 3.73 -3.45 0.02
N GLY A 150 4.27 -3.94 -1.10
CA GLY A 150 5.61 -4.53 -1.15
C GLY A 150 6.69 -3.58 -0.63
N PHE A 151 6.68 -2.32 -1.06
CA PHE A 151 7.58 -1.29 -0.53
C PHE A 151 7.38 -1.04 0.97
N VAL A 152 6.12 -1.00 1.45
CA VAL A 152 5.85 -0.87 2.90
C VAL A 152 6.52 -2.00 3.68
N LEU A 153 6.39 -3.25 3.21
CA LEU A 153 7.02 -4.40 3.85
C LEU A 153 8.56 -4.34 3.80
N MET A 154 9.12 -3.88 2.68
CA MET A 154 10.57 -3.63 2.59
C MET A 154 11.00 -2.63 3.66
N GLY A 155 10.30 -1.50 3.80
CA GLY A 155 10.60 -0.48 4.80
C GLY A 155 10.53 -1.01 6.24
N LEU A 156 9.48 -1.79 6.56
CA LEU A 156 9.36 -2.46 7.86
C LEU A 156 10.49 -3.46 8.11
N ALA A 157 10.86 -4.25 7.11
CA ALA A 157 11.92 -5.26 7.21
C ALA A 157 13.33 -4.67 7.36
N THR A 158 13.52 -3.36 7.13
CA THR A 158 14.81 -2.72 7.41
C THR A 158 15.12 -2.63 8.89
N LEU A 159 14.08 -2.55 9.74
CA LEU A 159 14.17 -2.23 11.17
C LEU A 159 14.99 -0.95 11.48
N THR A 160 15.16 -0.08 10.48
CA THR A 160 15.79 1.23 10.65
C THR A 160 14.73 2.29 10.85
N THR A 161 15.04 3.33 11.63
CA THR A 161 14.11 4.45 11.83
C THR A 161 13.69 5.09 10.51
N ILE A 162 14.63 5.27 9.57
CA ILE A 162 14.34 5.86 8.26
C ILE A 162 13.45 4.97 7.40
N GLY A 163 13.72 3.67 7.33
CA GLY A 163 12.93 2.73 6.52
C GLY A 163 11.53 2.52 7.09
N VAL A 164 11.39 2.42 8.41
CA VAL A 164 10.09 2.28 9.08
C VAL A 164 9.28 3.58 9.00
N ASN A 165 9.91 4.76 9.17
CA ASN A 165 9.24 6.05 8.91
C ASN A 165 8.72 6.09 7.47
N GLY A 166 9.54 5.68 6.50
CA GLY A 166 9.14 5.54 5.11
C GLY A 166 7.94 4.61 4.91
N ALA A 167 7.92 3.45 5.57
CA ALA A 167 6.80 2.50 5.51
C ALA A 167 5.49 3.13 6.03
N VAL A 168 5.53 3.87 7.14
CA VAL A 168 4.36 4.55 7.69
C VAL A 168 3.89 5.70 6.80
N LEU A 169 4.82 6.51 6.29
CA LEU A 169 4.53 7.53 5.30
C LEU A 169 3.91 6.92 4.05
N GLN A 170 4.41 5.78 3.59
CA GLN A 170 3.90 5.09 2.40
C GLN A 170 2.50 4.56 2.63
N MET A 171 2.18 4.04 3.81
CA MET A 171 0.80 3.67 4.16
C MET A 171 -0.16 4.85 3.98
N PHE A 172 0.22 6.05 4.40
CA PHE A 172 -0.59 7.25 4.21
C PHE A 172 -0.62 7.71 2.75
N ALA A 173 0.54 7.94 2.13
CA ALA A 173 0.68 8.41 0.76
C ALA A 173 -0.06 7.51 -0.23
N HIS A 174 0.19 6.21 -0.15
CA HIS A 174 -0.48 5.20 -0.97
C HIS A 174 -1.99 5.20 -0.73
N GLY A 175 -2.44 5.38 0.52
CA GLY A 175 -3.87 5.44 0.87
C GLY A 175 -4.62 6.57 0.19
N VAL A 176 -4.10 7.80 0.31
CA VAL A 176 -4.71 9.00 -0.30
C VAL A 176 -4.66 8.91 -1.83
N MET A 177 -3.52 8.52 -2.37
CA MET A 177 -3.30 8.38 -3.81
C MET A 177 -4.21 7.33 -4.45
N THR A 178 -4.31 6.13 -3.87
CA THR A 178 -5.17 5.07 -4.44
C THR A 178 -6.64 5.37 -4.29
N ALA A 179 -7.06 6.01 -3.20
CA ALA A 179 -8.44 6.52 -3.08
C ALA A 179 -8.76 7.48 -4.24
N LEU A 180 -7.83 8.36 -4.60
CA LEU A 180 -8.00 9.27 -5.74
C LEU A 180 -8.05 8.50 -7.07
N MET A 181 -7.14 7.55 -7.30
CA MET A 181 -7.15 6.71 -8.51
C MET A 181 -8.48 5.94 -8.66
N PHE A 182 -8.94 5.27 -7.60
CA PHE A 182 -10.20 4.53 -7.63
C PHE A 182 -11.41 5.46 -7.83
N ALA A 183 -11.41 6.65 -7.24
CA ALA A 183 -12.46 7.64 -7.48
C ALA A 183 -12.53 8.04 -8.96
N MET A 184 -11.38 8.32 -9.60
CA MET A 184 -11.35 8.72 -11.01
C MET A 184 -11.70 7.56 -11.95
N VAL A 185 -11.17 6.36 -11.70
CA VAL A 185 -11.52 5.15 -12.45
C VAL A 185 -13.01 4.81 -12.29
N GLY A 186 -13.55 5.02 -11.09
CA GLY A 186 -14.98 4.89 -10.81
C GLY A 186 -15.83 5.87 -11.62
N ALA A 187 -15.45 7.15 -11.64
CA ALA A 187 -16.16 8.18 -12.40
C ALA A 187 -16.17 7.93 -13.92
N VAL A 188 -15.10 7.32 -14.46
CA VAL A 188 -15.09 6.83 -15.85
C VAL A 188 -16.05 5.65 -16.01
N TYR A 189 -15.95 4.64 -15.14
CA TYR A 189 -16.75 3.42 -15.23
C TYR A 189 -18.26 3.66 -15.07
N ASP A 190 -18.66 4.57 -14.18
CA ASP A 190 -20.06 4.87 -13.90
C ASP A 190 -20.80 5.44 -15.13
N GLN A 191 -20.06 6.00 -16.09
CA GLN A 191 -20.62 6.55 -17.33
C GLN A 191 -20.32 5.68 -18.55
N ALA A 192 -19.10 5.13 -18.66
CA ALA A 192 -18.69 4.35 -19.81
C ALA A 192 -19.13 2.87 -19.73
N HIS A 193 -19.38 2.35 -18.53
CA HIS A 193 -19.64 0.93 -18.22
C HIS A 193 -18.61 -0.05 -18.79
N VAL A 194 -17.40 0.46 -19.07
CA VAL A 194 -16.26 -0.30 -19.58
C VAL A 194 -15.04 0.09 -18.76
N ARG A 195 -14.16 -0.88 -18.51
CA ARG A 195 -12.91 -0.69 -17.74
C ARG A 195 -11.66 -0.97 -18.54
N ASP A 196 -11.79 -1.54 -19.74
CA ASP A 196 -10.66 -1.82 -20.61
C ASP A 196 -10.08 -0.51 -21.14
N MET A 197 -8.83 -0.20 -20.76
CA MET A 197 -8.18 1.05 -21.16
C MET A 197 -7.89 1.14 -22.66
N THR A 198 -7.89 0.00 -23.37
CA THR A 198 -7.53 -0.06 -24.79
C THR A 198 -8.64 0.39 -25.74
N VAL A 199 -9.88 0.53 -25.25
CA VAL A 199 -11.01 1.03 -26.05
C VAL A 199 -11.27 2.52 -25.88
N PHE A 200 -10.57 3.16 -24.94
CA PHE A 200 -10.58 4.60 -24.73
C PHE A 200 -9.60 5.30 -25.68
N GLY A 201 -9.60 6.63 -25.63
CA GLY A 201 -8.73 7.47 -26.47
C GLY A 201 -9.16 8.93 -26.39
N GLY A 202 -8.22 9.81 -26.08
CA GLY A 202 -8.43 11.25 -26.04
C GLY A 202 -9.44 11.75 -25.00
N LEU A 203 -9.73 10.99 -23.93
CA LEU A 203 -10.75 11.35 -22.93
C LEU A 203 -10.53 12.74 -22.30
N VAL A 204 -9.28 13.22 -22.24
CA VAL A 204 -8.94 14.56 -21.73
C VAL A 204 -9.72 15.68 -22.44
N GLN A 205 -10.15 15.48 -23.70
CA GLN A 205 -10.90 16.48 -24.46
C GLN A 205 -12.35 16.63 -23.95
N LYS A 206 -12.91 15.61 -23.28
CA LYS A 206 -14.26 15.65 -22.70
C LYS A 206 -14.27 15.75 -21.19
N THR A 207 -13.27 15.18 -20.51
CA THR A 207 -13.16 15.13 -19.05
C THR A 207 -11.78 15.63 -18.57
N PRO A 208 -11.37 16.86 -18.93
CA PRO A 208 -10.04 17.39 -18.61
C PRO A 208 -9.73 17.43 -17.11
N ARG A 209 -10.73 17.70 -16.24
CA ARG A 209 -10.50 17.72 -14.79
C ARG A 209 -10.26 16.32 -14.26
N LEU A 210 -11.10 15.36 -14.65
CA LEU A 210 -10.91 13.94 -14.32
C LEU A 210 -9.50 13.47 -14.73
N ALA A 211 -9.10 13.80 -15.95
CA ALA A 211 -7.76 13.49 -16.45
C ALA A 211 -6.66 14.12 -15.57
N GLY A 212 -6.82 15.38 -15.16
CA GLY A 212 -5.90 16.07 -14.27
C GLY A 212 -5.78 15.43 -12.89
N PHE A 213 -6.91 15.08 -12.26
CA PHE A 213 -6.93 14.37 -10.97
C PHE A 213 -6.23 13.01 -11.07
N LEU A 214 -6.55 12.24 -12.11
CA LEU A 214 -5.94 10.92 -12.31
C LEU A 214 -4.45 11.03 -12.65
N ALA A 215 -4.05 12.04 -13.42
CA ALA A 215 -2.64 12.30 -13.72
C ALA A 215 -1.85 12.62 -12.44
N ILE A 216 -2.36 13.47 -11.55
CA ILE A 216 -1.69 13.79 -10.27
C ILE A 216 -1.58 12.54 -9.39
N ALA A 217 -2.64 11.73 -9.31
CA ALA A 217 -2.61 10.45 -8.59
C ALA A 217 -1.57 9.48 -9.18
N GLY A 218 -1.53 9.36 -10.52
CA GLY A 218 -0.55 8.54 -11.22
C GLY A 218 0.89 9.03 -11.05
N LEU A 219 1.12 10.34 -11.11
CA LEU A 219 2.44 10.94 -10.89
C LEU A 219 2.92 10.71 -9.45
N SER A 220 2.02 10.76 -8.47
CA SER A 220 2.35 10.35 -7.10
C SER A 220 2.69 8.87 -7.04
N SER A 221 2.00 8.02 -7.82
CA SER A 221 2.21 6.57 -7.83
C SER A 221 3.54 6.15 -8.42
N LEU A 222 4.05 6.86 -9.43
CA LEU A 222 5.37 6.59 -9.98
C LEU A 222 6.53 7.27 -9.23
N GLY A 223 6.24 7.95 -8.12
CA GLY A 223 7.27 8.58 -7.28
C GLY A 223 7.80 9.90 -7.82
N LEU A 224 6.95 10.78 -8.38
CA LEU A 224 7.38 12.12 -8.80
C LEU A 224 7.80 12.99 -7.59
N PRO A 225 9.00 13.59 -7.59
CA PRO A 225 9.41 14.54 -6.55
C PRO A 225 8.42 15.68 -6.34
N GLY A 226 8.18 16.04 -5.09
CA GLY A 226 7.17 17.04 -4.69
C GLY A 226 5.77 16.46 -4.45
N LEU A 227 5.55 15.16 -4.65
CA LEU A 227 4.33 14.45 -4.27
C LEU A 227 4.62 13.40 -3.17
N ALA A 228 3.58 13.05 -2.41
CA ALA A 228 3.67 12.18 -1.25
C ALA A 228 4.38 10.84 -1.51
N GLY A 229 4.11 10.20 -2.67
CA GLY A 229 4.71 8.90 -3.00
C GLY A 229 6.24 8.93 -3.03
N PHE A 230 6.83 9.98 -3.61
CA PHE A 230 8.29 10.11 -3.65
C PHE A 230 8.92 10.20 -2.26
N VAL A 231 8.36 11.03 -1.37
CA VAL A 231 8.91 11.20 -0.01
C VAL A 231 8.93 9.85 0.71
N ALA A 232 7.83 9.12 0.65
CA ALA A 232 7.68 7.85 1.34
C ALA A 232 8.62 6.77 0.78
N GLU A 233 8.62 6.58 -0.53
CA GLU A 233 9.44 5.56 -1.21
C GLU A 233 10.93 5.87 -1.09
N PHE A 234 11.31 7.15 -1.16
CA PHE A 234 12.70 7.55 -0.94
C PHE A 234 13.21 7.13 0.44
N HIS A 235 12.44 7.35 1.51
CA HIS A 235 12.80 6.91 2.86
C HIS A 235 12.93 5.38 2.96
N ILE A 236 12.00 4.65 2.36
CA ILE A 236 12.04 3.19 2.27
C ILE A 236 13.32 2.74 1.57
N PHE A 237 13.64 3.33 0.41
CA PHE A 237 14.82 2.96 -0.35
C PHE A 237 16.11 3.30 0.37
N VAL A 238 16.22 4.45 1.04
CA VAL A 238 17.42 4.77 1.83
C VAL A 238 17.64 3.72 2.92
N GLY A 239 16.61 3.38 3.70
CA GLY A 239 16.73 2.32 4.72
C GLY A 239 17.02 0.95 4.09
N THR A 240 16.40 0.64 2.96
CA THR A 240 16.61 -0.63 2.26
C THR A 240 18.03 -0.75 1.70
N PHE A 241 18.59 0.32 1.12
CA PHE A 241 19.95 0.30 0.60
C PHE A 241 21.00 0.19 1.72
N GLN A 242 20.70 0.67 2.91
CA GLN A 242 21.58 0.51 4.08
C GLN A 242 21.59 -0.94 4.59
N SER A 243 20.43 -1.59 4.68
CA SER A 243 20.31 -2.94 5.26
C SER A 243 20.41 -4.08 4.23
N TYR A 244 19.83 -3.91 3.04
CA TYR A 244 19.70 -4.92 1.98
C TYR A 244 19.88 -4.32 0.57
N PRO A 245 21.11 -3.96 0.15
CA PRO A 245 21.37 -3.26 -1.12
C PRO A 245 20.75 -3.93 -2.35
N TRP A 246 20.77 -5.27 -2.40
CA TRP A 246 20.19 -6.06 -3.49
C TRP A 246 18.67 -5.83 -3.62
N ALA A 247 17.96 -5.74 -2.49
CA ALA A 247 16.53 -5.48 -2.48
C ALA A 247 16.22 -4.03 -2.87
N GLY A 248 17.11 -3.09 -2.53
CA GLY A 248 17.03 -1.70 -2.98
C GLY A 248 17.05 -1.57 -4.51
N VAL A 249 17.99 -2.25 -5.18
CA VAL A 249 18.08 -2.27 -6.66
C VAL A 249 16.80 -2.80 -7.28
N LEU A 250 16.28 -3.92 -6.76
CA LEU A 250 15.05 -4.53 -7.24
C LEU A 250 13.80 -3.66 -6.95
N GLY A 251 13.78 -2.95 -5.81
CA GLY A 251 12.73 -2.00 -5.47
C GLY A 251 12.67 -0.83 -6.46
N ILE A 252 13.82 -0.27 -6.83
CA ILE A 252 13.91 0.79 -7.86
C ILE A 252 13.43 0.27 -9.22
N LEU A 253 13.76 -0.98 -9.58
CA LEU A 253 13.24 -1.60 -10.80
C LEU A 253 11.70 -1.72 -10.77
N ALA A 254 11.12 -2.11 -9.63
CA ALA A 254 9.65 -2.14 -9.47
C ALA A 254 9.03 -0.74 -9.63
N ALA A 255 9.66 0.31 -9.08
CA ALA A 255 9.21 1.70 -9.24
C ALA A 255 9.28 2.16 -10.72
N ALA A 256 10.33 1.78 -11.45
CA ALA A 256 10.44 2.07 -12.89
C ALA A 256 9.34 1.37 -13.72
N ILE A 257 8.98 0.14 -13.38
CA ILE A 257 7.84 -0.57 -13.98
C ILE A 257 6.53 0.18 -13.65
N THR A 258 6.40 0.72 -12.43
CA THR A 258 5.27 1.57 -12.04
C THR A 258 5.12 2.80 -12.91
N ALA A 259 6.20 3.54 -13.16
CA ALA A 259 6.18 4.65 -14.10
C ALA A 259 5.66 4.22 -15.48
N THR A 260 6.12 3.07 -15.97
CA THR A 260 5.75 2.55 -17.29
C THR A 260 4.24 2.30 -17.40
N TYR A 261 3.63 1.57 -16.46
CA TYR A 261 2.20 1.23 -16.57
C TYR A 261 1.29 2.43 -16.31
N ILE A 262 1.68 3.38 -15.44
CA ILE A 262 0.92 4.61 -15.19
C ILE A 262 0.91 5.49 -16.44
N LEU A 263 2.09 5.75 -17.02
CA LEU A 263 2.19 6.57 -18.23
C LEU A 263 1.47 5.92 -19.41
N ARG A 264 1.56 4.60 -19.54
CA ARG A 264 0.79 3.84 -20.54
C ARG A 264 -0.72 4.02 -20.35
N MET A 265 -1.22 3.92 -19.12
CA MET A 265 -2.65 4.09 -18.83
C MET A 265 -3.13 5.49 -19.21
N LEU A 266 -2.38 6.53 -18.82
CA LEU A 266 -2.69 7.91 -19.20
C LEU A 266 -2.66 8.08 -20.73
N ALA A 267 -1.62 7.56 -21.39
CA ALA A 267 -1.46 7.64 -22.83
C ALA A 267 -2.60 6.96 -23.60
N MET A 268 -2.98 5.74 -23.21
CA MET A 268 -4.02 4.95 -23.90
C MET A 268 -5.42 5.48 -23.61
N ALA A 269 -5.74 5.80 -22.35
CA ALA A 269 -7.10 6.18 -22.00
C ALA A 269 -7.39 7.66 -22.23
N PHE A 270 -6.44 8.56 -21.94
CA PHE A 270 -6.73 10.00 -21.86
C PHE A 270 -6.13 10.84 -22.98
N PHE A 271 -4.99 10.43 -23.54
CA PHE A 271 -4.33 11.16 -24.63
C PHE A 271 -4.60 10.50 -26.00
N GLY A 272 -4.08 11.11 -27.06
CA GLY A 272 -4.30 10.69 -28.43
C GLY A 272 -5.59 11.23 -29.07
N PRO A 273 -5.97 10.73 -30.27
CA PRO A 273 -7.20 11.12 -30.95
C PRO A 273 -8.44 10.81 -30.10
N PHE A 274 -9.40 11.73 -30.10
CA PHE A 274 -10.65 11.53 -29.37
C PHE A 274 -11.50 10.47 -30.07
N ASN A 275 -11.94 9.47 -29.29
CA ASN A 275 -12.86 8.46 -29.77
C ASN A 275 -14.32 8.93 -29.55
N GLU A 276 -15.01 9.26 -30.64
CA GLU A 276 -16.38 9.79 -30.64
C GLU A 276 -17.41 8.88 -29.97
N ARG A 277 -17.11 7.58 -29.80
CA ARG A 277 -17.92 6.67 -28.97
C ARG A 277 -18.17 7.23 -27.56
N TRP A 278 -17.23 8.01 -27.04
CA TRP A 278 -17.24 8.56 -25.69
C TRP A 278 -17.74 10.02 -25.62
N ALA A 279 -18.36 10.54 -26.69
CA ALA A 279 -18.87 11.91 -26.74
C ALA A 279 -19.96 12.23 -25.70
N HIS A 280 -20.63 11.19 -25.18
CA HIS A 280 -21.68 11.31 -24.17
C HIS A 280 -21.14 11.47 -22.74
N LEU A 281 -19.83 11.23 -22.52
CA LEU A 281 -19.22 11.37 -21.20
C LEU A 281 -19.27 12.83 -20.73
N ARG A 282 -19.53 13.00 -19.43
CA ARG A 282 -19.59 14.31 -18.78
C ARG A 282 -18.46 14.45 -17.77
N GLU A 283 -18.08 15.69 -17.57
CA GLU A 283 -17.11 16.07 -16.54
C GLU A 283 -17.64 15.77 -15.13
N MET A 284 -16.70 15.62 -14.20
CA MET A 284 -16.98 15.39 -12.78
C MET A 284 -17.90 16.44 -12.17
N ARG A 285 -18.77 16.00 -11.27
CA ARG A 285 -19.64 16.84 -10.44
C ARG A 285 -18.81 17.61 -9.41
N LEU A 286 -19.35 18.72 -8.90
CA LEU A 286 -18.65 19.56 -7.90
C LEU A 286 -18.26 18.78 -6.63
N GLY A 287 -19.11 17.87 -6.16
CA GLY A 287 -18.79 17.03 -5.00
C GLY A 287 -17.62 16.08 -5.25
N GLU A 288 -17.52 15.51 -6.45
CA GLU A 288 -16.41 14.64 -6.85
C GLU A 288 -15.11 15.44 -6.99
N GLN A 289 -15.20 16.65 -7.56
CA GLN A 289 -14.06 17.56 -7.66
C GLN A 289 -13.55 18.00 -6.29
N PHE A 290 -14.46 18.33 -5.35
CA PHE A 290 -14.08 18.70 -3.98
C PHE A 290 -13.39 17.54 -3.25
N GLY A 291 -13.96 16.33 -3.34
CA GLY A 291 -13.34 15.13 -2.77
C GLY A 291 -11.96 14.85 -3.38
N GLY A 292 -11.84 14.94 -4.70
CA GLY A 292 -10.57 14.80 -5.40
C GLY A 292 -9.54 15.86 -5.00
N ALA A 293 -9.97 17.12 -4.87
CA ALA A 293 -9.10 18.23 -4.49
C ALA A 293 -8.57 18.09 -3.06
N LEU A 294 -9.39 17.59 -2.14
CA LEU A 294 -8.95 17.29 -0.77
C LEU A 294 -7.87 16.20 -0.75
N LEU A 295 -8.01 15.14 -1.56
CA LEU A 295 -6.99 14.10 -1.67
C LEU A 295 -5.70 14.65 -2.29
N ILE A 296 -5.80 15.45 -3.36
CA ILE A 296 -4.62 16.13 -3.95
C ILE A 296 -3.93 17.03 -2.93
N PHE A 297 -4.69 17.77 -2.13
CA PHE A 297 -4.14 18.63 -1.09
C PHE A 297 -3.22 17.82 -0.17
N PHE A 298 -3.62 16.65 0.31
CA PHE A 298 -2.77 15.81 1.15
C PHE A 298 -1.58 15.20 0.39
N ILE A 299 -1.75 14.82 -0.87
CA ILE A 299 -0.65 14.32 -1.72
C ILE A 299 0.43 15.41 -1.88
N ALA A 300 0.03 16.64 -2.19
CA ALA A 300 0.95 17.76 -2.38
C ALA A 300 1.53 18.27 -1.05
N PHE A 301 0.71 18.36 -0.01
CA PHE A 301 1.13 18.83 1.32
C PHE A 301 2.24 17.95 1.88
N MET A 302 2.05 16.63 1.89
CA MET A 302 3.09 15.70 2.32
C MET A 302 4.29 15.71 1.37
N GLY A 303 4.08 15.87 0.06
CA GLY A 303 5.17 15.90 -0.92
C GLY A 303 6.09 17.13 -0.82
N ILE A 304 5.53 18.29 -0.49
CA ILE A 304 6.26 19.57 -0.40
C ILE A 304 6.80 19.80 1.01
N TRP A 305 6.01 19.50 2.04
CA TRP A 305 6.38 19.70 3.43
C TRP A 305 6.11 18.44 4.26
N PRO A 306 7.00 17.43 4.20
CA PRO A 306 6.80 16.15 4.89
C PRO A 306 7.08 16.20 6.40
N ALA A 307 7.79 17.22 6.90
CA ALA A 307 8.23 17.29 8.30
C ALA A 307 7.08 17.11 9.32
N PRO A 308 5.89 17.73 9.18
CA PRO A 308 4.80 17.52 10.13
C PRO A 308 4.31 16.07 10.24
N PHE A 309 4.47 15.27 9.19
CA PHE A 309 4.15 13.84 9.22
C PHE A 309 5.31 13.05 9.85
N ILE A 310 6.54 13.31 9.41
CA ILE A 310 7.74 12.62 9.91
C ILE A 310 7.90 12.84 11.40
N ASP A 311 7.79 14.07 11.89
CA ASP A 311 8.01 14.41 13.30
C ASP A 311 7.00 13.70 14.21
N ARG A 312 5.76 13.51 13.74
CA ARG A 312 4.72 12.78 14.48
C ARG A 312 4.93 11.28 14.51
N ILE A 313 5.56 10.71 13.48
CA ILE A 313 5.78 9.27 13.35
C ILE A 313 7.09 8.88 14.05
N SER A 314 8.14 9.68 13.90
CA SER A 314 9.52 9.33 14.24
C SER A 314 9.70 9.01 15.72
N ASP A 315 9.09 9.79 16.62
CA ASP A 315 9.20 9.56 18.07
C ASP A 315 8.66 8.17 18.45
N THR A 316 7.51 7.79 17.87
CA THR A 316 6.90 6.49 18.15
C THR A 316 7.70 5.35 17.52
N VAL A 317 8.19 5.55 16.30
CA VAL A 317 9.02 4.54 15.60
C VAL A 317 10.33 4.29 16.35
N GLN A 318 10.98 5.33 16.86
CA GLN A 318 12.20 5.17 17.66
C GLN A 318 11.92 4.41 18.96
N VAL A 319 10.79 4.63 19.61
CA VAL A 319 10.41 3.87 20.81
C VAL A 319 10.22 2.39 20.46
N ILE A 320 9.52 2.08 19.35
CA ILE A 320 9.32 0.69 18.91
C ILE A 320 10.66 0.00 18.60
N LEU A 321 11.57 0.70 17.93
CA LEU A 321 12.86 0.16 17.50
C LEU A 321 13.99 0.24 18.55
N ARG A 322 13.76 0.82 19.73
CA ARG A 322 14.73 0.77 20.84
C ARG A 322 14.58 -0.50 21.69
N VAL A 323 13.55 -1.29 21.43
CA VAL A 323 13.31 -2.59 22.07
C VAL A 323 14.03 -3.71 21.30
N THR A 324 14.49 -3.44 20.07
CA THR A 324 15.52 -4.19 19.32
C THR A 324 16.89 -3.60 19.62
#